data_AF-A0A4S8MS39-F1
#
_entry.id   AF-A0A4S8MS39-F1
#
_cell.length_a   1.000
_cell.length_b   1.000
_cell.length_c   1.000
_cell.angle_alpha   90.00
_cell.angle_beta   90.00
_cell.angle_gamma   90.00
#
_symmetry.space_group_name_H-M   'P 1'
#
loop_
_entity.id
_entity.type
_entity.pdbx_description
1 polymer ?
#
loop_
_entity_poly.entity_id
_entity_poly.type
_entity_poly.pdbx_seq_one_letter_code
_entity_poly.pdbx_strand_id
1 'polypeptide(L)'
;MKDLIVLKRAPRNAIAPAPIDVSELFKLDIADELWQDIGLNYDEIDVEQKPPPPWLADESVRQGIRAMLELDRCEEEEERLAVERRAMQSWLKEEWDVAKCTINDTDDANVLHQLELRCKYLCHLTGSKSGGPSVKELEAARDIETSAAVEVIEYEGGDTAFEREVDPVLTEQLETVALSDEYRRSRGDFIDEDLGVYDEDLVV
;
A
#
# COMPACT_ATOMS: atom_id res chain seq x y z
N MET A 1 -27.12 13.98 36.39
CA MET A 1 -26.29 15.20 36.17
C MET A 1 -27.04 16.49 36.52
N LYS A 2 -28.31 16.65 36.14
CA LYS A 2 -29.16 17.80 36.57
C LYS A 2 -29.16 18.02 38.09
N ASP A 3 -29.29 16.95 38.87
CA ASP A 3 -29.29 17.05 40.34
C ASP A 3 -27.95 17.55 40.91
N LEU A 4 -26.82 17.22 40.28
CA LEU A 4 -25.50 17.70 40.69
C LEU A 4 -25.32 19.20 40.43
N ILE A 5 -25.93 19.72 39.36
CA ILE A 5 -25.95 21.15 39.03
C ILE A 5 -26.84 21.90 40.04
N VAL A 6 -28.03 21.37 40.35
CA VAL A 6 -28.94 21.92 41.37
C VAL A 6 -28.29 21.94 42.75
N LEU A 7 -27.59 20.87 43.12
CA LEU A 7 -26.85 20.75 44.38
C LEU A 7 -25.52 21.52 44.40
N LYS A 8 -25.18 22.29 43.35
CA LYS A 8 -23.93 23.05 43.18
C LYS A 8 -22.64 22.23 43.37
N ARG A 9 -22.71 20.93 43.10
CA ARG A 9 -21.56 20.02 43.11
C ARG A 9 -20.93 19.85 41.73
N ALA A 10 -21.57 20.37 40.68
CA ALA A 10 -21.02 20.43 39.34
C ALA A 10 -20.12 21.67 39.14
N PRO A 11 -19.11 21.61 38.25
CA PRO A 11 -18.26 22.76 37.92
C PRO A 11 -19.07 23.95 37.38
N ARG A 12 -18.53 25.17 37.54
CA ARG A 12 -19.17 26.40 37.09
C ARG A 12 -19.44 26.31 35.58
N ASN A 13 -20.68 26.64 35.18
CA ASN A 13 -21.20 26.59 33.80
C ASN A 13 -21.40 25.19 33.21
N ALA A 14 -21.49 24.14 34.02
CA ALA A 14 -21.87 22.82 33.53
C ALA A 14 -23.31 22.81 32.97
N ILE A 15 -23.48 22.34 31.73
CA ILE A 15 -24.77 22.13 31.08
C ILE A 15 -25.06 20.63 31.13
N ALA A 16 -26.23 20.24 31.66
CA ALA A 16 -26.62 18.84 31.63
C ALA A 16 -26.97 18.42 30.19
N PRO A 17 -26.47 17.28 29.70
CA PRO A 17 -26.93 16.68 28.46
C PRO A 17 -28.44 16.45 28.47
N ALA A 18 -29.04 16.43 27.28
CA ALA A 18 -30.42 16.00 27.12
C ALA A 18 -30.59 14.58 27.69
N PRO A 19 -31.62 14.32 28.50
CA PRO A 19 -31.88 12.98 28.99
C PRO A 19 -32.20 12.07 27.81
N ILE A 20 -31.52 10.93 27.71
CA ILE A 20 -31.82 9.90 26.71
C ILE A 20 -33.15 9.26 27.12
N ASP A 21 -34.07 9.13 26.17
CA ASP A 21 -35.30 8.38 26.40
C ASP A 21 -34.99 6.88 26.47
N VAL A 22 -34.97 6.35 27.70
CA VAL A 22 -34.69 4.94 27.97
C VAL A 22 -35.81 4.00 27.51
N SER A 23 -37.00 4.53 27.21
CA SER A 23 -38.13 3.72 26.73
C SER A 23 -37.99 3.32 25.26
N GLU A 24 -37.20 4.08 24.48
CA GLU A 24 -36.93 3.80 23.07
C GLU A 24 -35.55 3.18 22.84
N LEU A 25 -34.61 3.37 23.78
CA LEU A 25 -33.22 2.92 23.68
C LEU A 25 -33.05 1.40 23.51
N PHE A 26 -34.01 0.61 24.00
CA PHE A 26 -34.00 -0.86 23.93
C PHE A 26 -35.15 -1.45 23.11
N LYS A 27 -35.87 -0.63 22.33
CA LYS A 27 -36.82 -1.19 21.36
C LYS A 27 -35.99 -2.00 20.36
N LEU A 28 -36.26 -3.31 20.29
CA LEU A 28 -35.59 -4.21 19.35
C LEU A 28 -35.84 -3.81 17.88
N ASP A 29 -36.93 -3.05 17.67
CA ASP A 29 -37.52 -2.71 16.39
C ASP A 29 -37.05 -1.32 15.88
N ILE A 30 -35.91 -0.79 16.34
CA ILE A 30 -35.36 0.49 15.82
C ILE A 30 -35.08 0.41 14.30
N ALA A 31 -35.00 -0.81 13.77
CA ALA A 31 -34.65 -1.10 12.39
C ALA A 31 -35.58 -2.12 11.73
N ASP A 32 -36.80 -2.37 12.23
CA ASP A 32 -37.75 -3.29 11.56
C ASP A 32 -38.08 -2.85 10.14
N GLU A 33 -38.17 -1.54 9.88
CA GLU A 33 -38.31 -1.00 8.52
C GLU A 33 -37.03 -1.13 7.65
N LEU A 34 -35.86 -1.36 8.27
CA LEU A 34 -34.60 -1.64 7.55
C LEU A 34 -34.48 -3.13 7.18
N TRP A 35 -35.10 -4.02 7.95
CA TRP A 35 -35.27 -5.41 7.59
C TRP A 35 -36.35 -5.49 6.50
N GLN A 36 -35.93 -5.41 5.24
CA GLN A 36 -36.84 -5.61 4.13
C GLN A 36 -37.31 -7.07 4.15
N ASP A 37 -38.59 -7.33 4.40
CA ASP A 37 -39.29 -8.63 4.29
C ASP A 37 -39.34 -9.17 2.84
N ILE A 38 -38.31 -8.92 2.04
CA ILE A 38 -38.15 -9.44 0.69
C ILE A 38 -37.76 -10.92 0.81
N GLY A 39 -38.76 -11.75 1.09
CA GLY A 39 -38.60 -13.20 1.19
C GLY A 39 -39.42 -13.88 2.28
N LEU A 40 -40.22 -13.17 3.06
CA LEU A 40 -41.06 -13.79 4.12
C LEU A 40 -42.55 -13.90 3.77
N ASN A 41 -43.03 -13.23 2.72
CA ASN A 41 -44.44 -13.28 2.29
C ASN A 41 -44.76 -14.50 1.40
N TYR A 42 -44.34 -15.71 1.80
CA TYR A 42 -44.74 -16.95 1.10
C TYR A 42 -46.13 -17.47 1.51
N ASP A 43 -46.67 -17.00 2.64
CA ASP A 43 -47.86 -17.61 3.27
C ASP A 43 -49.18 -16.83 3.06
N GLU A 44 -49.16 -15.65 2.44
CA GLU A 44 -50.38 -14.89 2.11
C GLU A 44 -50.68 -14.96 0.61
N ILE A 45 -51.75 -15.66 0.29
CA ILE A 45 -52.15 -16.19 -1.02
C ILE A 45 -52.50 -15.12 -2.08
N ASP A 46 -52.34 -13.82 -1.85
CA ASP A 46 -52.89 -12.81 -2.78
C ASP A 46 -52.16 -11.44 -2.84
N VAL A 47 -50.86 -11.43 -3.12
CA VAL A 47 -50.20 -10.24 -3.68
C VAL A 47 -49.32 -10.72 -4.83
N GLU A 48 -49.51 -10.16 -6.02
CA GLU A 48 -48.79 -10.48 -7.28
C GLU A 48 -47.44 -11.16 -7.01
N GLN A 49 -47.29 -12.43 -7.44
CA GLN A 49 -46.02 -13.15 -7.43
C GLN A 49 -45.03 -12.45 -8.36
N LYS A 50 -44.52 -11.29 -7.95
CA LYS A 50 -43.48 -10.58 -8.65
C LYS A 50 -42.20 -11.38 -8.43
N PRO A 51 -41.52 -11.78 -9.51
CA PRO A 51 -40.24 -12.45 -9.37
C PRO A 51 -39.31 -11.55 -8.54
N PRO A 52 -38.49 -12.14 -7.65
CA PRO A 52 -37.53 -11.37 -6.88
C PRO A 52 -36.65 -10.54 -7.82
N PRO A 53 -36.19 -9.36 -7.37
CA PRO A 53 -35.44 -8.47 -8.24
C PRO A 53 -34.17 -9.16 -8.78
N PRO A 54 -33.69 -8.84 -9.99
CA PRO A 54 -32.58 -9.57 -10.62
C PRO A 54 -31.28 -9.55 -9.81
N TRP A 55 -30.98 -8.48 -9.08
CA TRP A 55 -29.81 -8.44 -8.18
C TRP A 55 -29.90 -9.46 -7.03
N LEU A 56 -31.09 -9.98 -6.72
CA LEU A 56 -31.31 -11.03 -5.74
C LEU A 56 -31.46 -12.41 -6.38
N ALA A 57 -32.12 -12.50 -7.54
CA ALA A 57 -32.53 -13.76 -8.16
C ALA A 57 -31.56 -14.28 -9.24
N ASP A 58 -30.86 -13.39 -9.94
CA ASP A 58 -30.02 -13.70 -11.10
C ASP A 58 -28.54 -13.65 -10.72
N GLU A 59 -27.88 -14.80 -10.82
CA GLU A 59 -26.45 -14.92 -10.51
C GLU A 59 -25.57 -14.11 -11.44
N SER A 60 -25.94 -13.97 -12.72
CA SER A 60 -25.17 -13.18 -13.68
C SER A 60 -25.19 -11.70 -13.32
N VAL A 61 -26.34 -11.19 -12.85
CA VAL A 61 -26.48 -9.82 -12.36
C VAL A 61 -25.66 -9.61 -11.10
N ARG A 62 -25.67 -10.55 -10.15
CA ARG A 62 -24.82 -10.46 -8.94
C ARG A 62 -23.33 -10.48 -9.26
N GLN A 63 -22.91 -11.32 -10.20
CA GLN A 63 -21.52 -11.36 -10.66
C GLN A 63 -21.13 -10.05 -11.34
N GLY A 64 -21.99 -9.50 -12.20
CA GLY A 64 -21.76 -8.21 -12.83
C GLY A 64 -21.63 -7.06 -11.83
N ILE A 65 -22.50 -7.00 -10.83
CA ILE A 65 -22.42 -6.00 -9.75
C ILE A 65 -21.10 -6.12 -8.98
N ARG A 66 -20.70 -7.35 -8.60
CA ARG A 66 -19.43 -7.57 -7.89
C ARG A 66 -18.23 -7.16 -8.73
N ALA A 67 -18.19 -7.54 -10.00
CA ALA A 67 -17.11 -7.20 -10.91
C ALA A 67 -16.98 -5.68 -11.13
N MET A 68 -18.11 -4.98 -11.26
CA MET A 68 -18.12 -3.52 -11.38
C MET A 68 -17.58 -2.85 -10.10
N LEU A 69 -18.03 -3.28 -8.92
CA LEU A 69 -17.54 -2.74 -7.64
C LEU A 69 -16.06 -3.03 -7.40
N GLU A 70 -15.59 -4.19 -7.85
CA GLU A 70 -14.18 -4.55 -7.76
C GLU A 70 -13.32 -3.69 -8.70
N LEU A 71 -13.80 -3.41 -9.92
CA LEU A 71 -13.16 -2.49 -10.84
C LEU A 71 -13.05 -1.08 -10.24
N ASP A 72 -14.16 -0.51 -9.76
CA ASP A 72 -14.20 0.81 -9.12
C ASP A 72 -13.20 0.88 -7.94
N ARG A 73 -13.12 -0.19 -7.15
CA ARG A 73 -12.16 -0.27 -6.03
C ARG A 73 -10.71 -0.37 -6.50
N CYS A 74 -10.44 -1.06 -7.60
CA CYS A 74 -9.10 -1.11 -8.18
C CYS A 74 -8.66 0.27 -8.68
N GLU A 75 -9.56 1.02 -9.33
CA GLU A 75 -9.30 2.38 -9.79
C GLU A 75 -8.99 3.32 -8.61
N GLU A 76 -9.82 3.29 -7.56
CA GLU A 76 -9.57 4.07 -6.34
C GLU A 76 -8.23 3.72 -5.69
N GLU A 77 -7.91 2.42 -5.60
CA GLU A 77 -6.65 1.95 -5.03
C GLU A 77 -5.45 2.39 -5.86
N GLU A 78 -5.55 2.34 -7.19
CA GLU A 78 -4.48 2.81 -8.09
C GLU A 78 -4.22 4.32 -7.91
N GLU A 79 -5.28 5.13 -7.82
CA GLU A 79 -5.16 6.56 -7.53
C GLU A 79 -4.49 6.80 -6.17
N ARG A 80 -4.90 6.07 -5.14
CA ARG A 80 -4.30 6.19 -3.79
C ARG A 80 -2.82 5.80 -3.81
N LEU A 81 -2.48 4.68 -4.42
CA LEU A 81 -1.10 4.22 -4.56
C LEU A 81 -0.25 5.20 -5.35
N ALA A 82 -0.81 5.85 -6.39
CA ALA A 82 -0.10 6.88 -7.14
C ALA A 82 0.24 8.10 -6.29
N VAL A 83 -0.68 8.52 -5.42
CA VAL A 83 -0.46 9.61 -4.46
C VAL A 83 0.58 9.21 -3.41
N GLU A 84 0.44 8.03 -2.80
CA GLU A 84 1.38 7.52 -1.80
C GLU A 84 2.80 7.39 -2.36
N ARG A 85 2.94 6.79 -3.55
CA ARG A 85 4.23 6.68 -4.25
C ARG A 85 4.86 8.06 -4.46
N ARG A 86 4.09 9.03 -4.94
CA ARG A 86 4.60 10.40 -5.18
C ARG A 86 5.05 11.05 -3.87
N ALA A 87 4.28 10.89 -2.80
CA ALA A 87 4.64 11.40 -1.48
C ALA A 87 5.93 10.76 -0.96
N MET A 88 6.08 9.44 -1.05
CA MET A 88 7.30 8.73 -0.63
C MET A 88 8.52 9.15 -1.44
N GLN A 89 8.38 9.30 -2.77
CA GLN A 89 9.47 9.78 -3.63
C GLN A 89 9.87 11.21 -3.32
N SER A 90 8.90 12.10 -3.07
CA SER A 90 9.15 13.49 -2.69
C SER A 90 9.87 13.57 -1.35
N TRP A 91 9.38 12.83 -0.34
CA TRP A 91 9.99 12.78 0.99
C TRP A 91 11.42 12.28 0.92
N LEU A 92 11.66 11.20 0.17
CA LEU A 92 12.98 10.63 0.01
C LEU A 92 13.96 11.64 -0.58
N LYS A 93 13.55 12.33 -1.65
CA LYS A 93 14.38 13.32 -2.32
C LYS A 93 14.73 14.46 -1.36
N GLU A 94 13.74 14.98 -0.64
CA GLU A 94 13.95 16.04 0.34
C GLU A 94 14.92 15.61 1.45
N GLU A 95 14.72 14.42 2.02
CA GLU A 95 15.62 13.86 3.04
C GLU A 95 17.04 13.68 2.53
N TRP A 96 17.20 13.21 1.30
CA TRP A 96 18.50 13.04 0.67
C TRP A 96 19.20 14.37 0.45
N ASP A 97 18.49 15.36 -0.08
CA ASP A 97 19.03 16.70 -0.34
C ASP A 97 19.45 17.37 0.98
N VAL A 98 18.62 17.26 2.04
CA VAL A 98 18.95 17.77 3.38
C VAL A 98 20.18 17.07 3.96
N ALA A 99 20.26 15.75 3.85
CA ALA A 99 21.42 14.99 4.33
C ALA A 99 22.71 15.38 3.60
N LYS A 100 22.67 15.56 2.28
CA LYS A 100 23.84 15.97 1.49
C LYS A 100 24.26 17.42 1.78
N CYS A 101 23.31 18.35 1.89
CA CYS A 101 23.60 19.74 2.27
C CYS A 101 24.24 19.81 3.66
N THR A 102 23.68 19.11 4.65
CA THR A 102 24.22 19.09 6.02
C THR A 102 25.60 18.45 6.11
N ILE A 103 25.90 17.41 5.31
CA ILE A 103 27.25 16.84 5.19
C ILE A 103 28.25 17.88 4.68
N ASN A 104 27.87 18.69 3.69
CA ASN A 104 28.76 19.70 3.12
C ASN A 104 29.02 20.89 4.06
N ASP A 105 28.07 21.20 4.93
CA ASP A 105 28.11 22.37 5.82
C ASP A 105 28.64 22.07 7.24
N THR A 106 28.73 20.79 7.63
CA THR A 106 29.06 20.39 9.01
C THR A 106 30.51 19.95 9.17
N ASP A 107 31.21 20.49 10.18
CA ASP A 107 32.58 20.11 10.56
C ASP A 107 32.65 19.05 11.69
N ASP A 108 31.52 18.65 12.28
CA ASP A 108 31.47 17.66 13.37
C ASP A 108 31.53 16.22 12.83
N ALA A 109 32.63 15.53 13.15
CA ALA A 109 32.89 14.14 12.76
C ALA A 109 31.82 13.14 13.22
N ASN A 110 31.19 13.36 14.39
CA ASN A 110 30.13 12.47 14.88
C ASN A 110 28.85 12.62 14.06
N VAL A 111 28.50 13.86 13.72
CA VAL A 111 27.31 14.17 12.92
C VAL A 111 27.51 13.66 11.49
N LEU A 112 28.69 13.85 10.91
CA LEU A 112 29.06 13.33 9.59
C LEU A 112 28.87 11.80 9.52
N HIS A 113 29.42 11.07 10.49
CA HIS A 113 29.28 9.61 10.52
C HIS A 113 27.81 9.15 10.55
N GLN A 114 26.96 9.82 11.34
CA GLN A 114 25.53 9.49 11.41
C GLN A 114 24.80 9.82 10.10
N LEU A 115 25.13 10.95 9.46
CA LEU A 115 24.55 11.34 8.17
C LEU A 115 24.97 10.39 7.03
N GLU A 116 26.21 9.91 7.03
CA GLU A 116 26.67 8.88 6.10
C GLU A 116 25.91 7.57 6.28
N LEU A 117 25.68 7.13 7.52
CA LEU A 117 24.89 5.94 7.81
C LEU A 117 23.44 6.11 7.36
N ARG A 118 22.86 7.30 7.59
CA ARG A 118 21.51 7.65 7.14
C ARG A 118 21.42 7.63 5.62
N CYS A 119 22.42 8.15 4.91
CA CYS A 119 22.47 8.09 3.44
C CYS A 119 22.48 6.63 2.97
N LYS A 120 23.34 5.77 3.53
CA LYS A 120 23.36 4.33 3.20
C LYS A 120 22.00 3.66 3.39
N TYR A 121 21.30 3.98 4.48
CA TYR A 121 19.95 3.49 4.72
C TYR A 121 18.96 3.97 3.65
N LEU A 122 19.01 5.25 3.27
CA LEU A 122 18.17 5.80 2.19
C LEU A 122 18.51 5.14 0.83
N CYS A 123 19.78 4.80 0.56
CA CYS A 123 20.15 4.01 -0.62
C CYS A 123 19.46 2.64 -0.61
N HIS A 124 19.51 1.95 0.52
CA HIS A 124 18.95 0.61 0.67
C HIS A 124 17.42 0.60 0.50
N LEU A 125 16.74 1.63 1.02
CA LEU A 125 15.28 1.74 0.92
C LEU A 125 14.78 1.92 -0.53
N THR A 126 15.62 2.36 -1.47
CA THR A 126 15.17 2.99 -2.72
C THR A 126 15.57 2.28 -3.99
N GLY A 127 16.36 1.21 -3.90
CA GLY A 127 16.59 0.27 -5.00
C GLY A 127 16.76 0.92 -6.37
N SER A 128 17.86 1.65 -6.58
CA SER A 128 18.42 2.10 -7.87
C SER A 128 17.58 2.87 -8.91
N LYS A 129 16.26 3.06 -8.78
CA LYS A 129 15.47 3.44 -9.98
C LYS A 129 14.74 4.78 -9.99
N SER A 130 14.76 5.59 -8.95
CA SER A 130 14.25 6.96 -9.12
C SER A 130 14.82 7.94 -8.10
N GLY A 131 15.71 8.82 -8.55
CA GLY A 131 16.13 10.02 -7.81
C GLY A 131 16.95 9.78 -6.55
N GLY A 132 17.57 8.61 -6.44
CA GLY A 132 18.44 8.23 -5.34
C GLY A 132 19.94 8.37 -5.66
N PRO A 133 20.81 7.76 -4.84
CA PRO A 133 22.26 7.75 -5.02
C PRO A 133 22.65 7.36 -6.43
N SER A 134 23.79 7.86 -6.91
CA SER A 134 24.26 7.54 -8.25
C SER A 134 24.41 6.01 -8.42
N VAL A 135 24.22 5.51 -9.64
CA VAL A 135 24.37 4.07 -9.97
C VAL A 135 25.69 3.49 -9.43
N LYS A 136 26.76 4.30 -9.39
CA LYS A 136 28.07 3.92 -8.86
C LYS A 136 28.10 3.72 -7.33
N GLU A 137 27.37 4.55 -6.58
CA GLU A 137 27.26 4.41 -5.12
C GLU A 137 26.45 3.17 -4.72
N LEU A 138 25.51 2.78 -5.58
CA LEU A 138 24.69 1.58 -5.40
C LEU A 138 25.46 0.30 -5.72
N GLU A 139 26.30 0.31 -6.75
CA GLU A 139 27.22 -0.80 -7.04
C GLU A 139 28.19 -1.05 -5.87
N ALA A 140 28.76 0.02 -5.31
CA ALA A 140 29.63 -0.09 -4.14
C ALA A 140 28.92 -0.63 -2.90
N ALA A 141 27.64 -0.27 -2.68
CA ALA A 141 26.84 -0.81 -1.58
C ALA A 141 26.51 -2.30 -1.80
N ARG A 142 26.20 -2.70 -3.03
CA ARG A 142 25.94 -4.10 -3.41
C ARG A 142 27.16 -5.00 -3.18
N ASP A 143 28.35 -4.51 -3.48
CA ASP A 143 29.61 -5.26 -3.29
C ASP A 143 29.95 -5.49 -1.80
N ILE A 144 29.46 -4.61 -0.92
CA ILE A 144 29.58 -4.77 0.53
C ILE A 144 28.57 -5.83 1.03
N GLU A 145 27.36 -5.87 0.46
CA GLU A 145 26.35 -6.87 0.82
C GLU A 145 26.71 -8.28 0.33
N THR A 146 27.28 -8.43 -0.87
CA THR A 146 27.74 -9.72 -1.40
C THR A 146 28.96 -10.28 -0.68
N SER A 147 29.77 -9.43 -0.03
CA SER A 147 30.87 -9.87 0.82
C SER A 147 30.44 -10.14 2.27
N ALA A 148 29.33 -9.55 2.73
CA ALA A 148 28.76 -9.79 4.05
C ALA A 148 27.80 -11.00 4.09
N ALA A 149 27.11 -11.27 2.97
CA ALA A 149 26.30 -12.46 2.81
C ALA A 149 27.14 -13.58 2.19
N VAL A 150 27.34 -14.65 2.98
CA VAL A 150 27.89 -15.95 2.59
C VAL A 150 29.42 -16.08 2.71
N GLU A 151 29.88 -16.45 3.91
CA GLU A 151 31.00 -17.40 3.99
C GLU A 151 30.48 -18.74 3.43
N VAL A 152 30.83 -19.06 2.19
CA VAL A 152 30.55 -20.39 1.62
C VAL A 152 31.47 -21.37 2.34
N ILE A 153 30.92 -22.07 3.33
CA ILE A 153 31.60 -23.21 3.93
C ILE A 153 31.53 -24.33 2.89
N GLU A 154 32.61 -24.53 2.14
CA GLU A 154 32.78 -25.70 1.27
C GLU A 154 32.83 -26.97 2.15
N TYR A 155 31.67 -27.58 2.37
CA TYR A 155 31.56 -28.88 3.03
C TYR A 155 31.86 -29.97 1.99
N GLU A 156 33.13 -30.37 1.88
CA GLU A 156 33.50 -31.57 1.13
C GLU A 156 32.95 -32.82 1.84
N GLY A 157 31.89 -33.41 1.29
CA GLY A 157 31.52 -34.80 1.60
C GLY A 157 30.09 -35.07 2.10
N GLY A 158 29.08 -34.39 1.55
CA GLY A 158 27.66 -34.74 1.75
C GLY A 158 27.08 -35.48 0.54
N ASP A 159 26.44 -36.62 0.79
CA ASP A 159 25.73 -37.46 -0.20
C ASP A 159 24.66 -36.65 -0.96
N THR A 160 24.87 -36.37 -2.25
CA THR A 160 23.95 -35.60 -3.12
C THR A 160 22.72 -36.40 -3.56
N ALA A 161 22.46 -37.57 -2.96
CA ALA A 161 21.27 -38.38 -3.23
C ALA A 161 19.94 -37.67 -2.89
N PHE A 162 19.97 -36.58 -2.10
CA PHE A 162 18.79 -35.76 -1.79
C PHE A 162 18.47 -34.68 -2.85
N GLU A 163 19.41 -34.33 -3.75
CA GLU A 163 19.23 -33.21 -4.71
C GLU A 163 18.37 -33.55 -5.93
N ARG A 164 17.68 -34.69 -5.96
CA ARG A 164 16.96 -35.13 -7.17
C ARG A 164 15.55 -34.56 -7.33
N GLU A 165 15.08 -33.73 -6.40
CA GLU A 165 13.84 -32.98 -6.56
C GLU A 165 14.11 -31.52 -6.22
N VAL A 166 14.56 -30.76 -7.21
CA VAL A 166 14.51 -29.29 -7.15
C VAL A 166 13.04 -28.94 -6.98
N ASP A 167 12.71 -28.27 -5.87
CA ASP A 167 11.34 -27.88 -5.55
C ASP A 167 10.75 -27.12 -6.75
N PRO A 168 9.66 -27.63 -7.37
CA PRO A 168 9.05 -26.98 -8.52
C PRO A 168 8.64 -25.54 -8.22
N VAL A 169 8.31 -25.23 -6.96
CA VAL A 169 7.98 -23.88 -6.51
C VAL A 169 9.21 -22.96 -6.55
N LEU A 170 10.38 -23.44 -6.13
CA LEU A 170 11.62 -22.65 -6.23
C LEU A 170 12.00 -22.40 -7.70
N THR A 171 11.77 -23.40 -8.56
CA THR A 171 12.09 -23.31 -9.98
C THR A 171 11.20 -22.28 -10.66
N GLU A 172 9.89 -22.30 -10.36
CA GLU A 172 8.91 -21.31 -10.83
C GLU A 172 9.22 -19.90 -10.28
N GLN A 173 9.65 -19.79 -9.03
CA GLN A 173 10.07 -18.51 -8.46
C GLN A 173 11.35 -17.96 -9.13
N LEU A 174 12.30 -18.83 -9.47
CA LEU A 174 13.51 -18.40 -10.18
C LEU A 174 13.20 -17.94 -11.60
N GLU A 175 12.32 -18.67 -12.31
CA GLU A 175 11.87 -18.34 -13.66
C GLU A 175 11.05 -17.03 -13.69
N THR A 176 10.16 -16.83 -12.71
CA THR A 176 9.38 -15.58 -12.60
C THR A 176 10.28 -14.37 -12.30
N VAL A 177 11.33 -14.53 -11.49
CA VAL A 177 12.33 -13.49 -11.25
C VAL A 177 13.14 -13.21 -12.52
N ALA A 178 13.59 -14.23 -13.24
CA ALA A 178 14.33 -14.08 -14.49
C ALA A 178 13.50 -13.36 -15.57
N LEU A 179 12.22 -13.74 -15.74
CA LEU A 179 11.28 -13.09 -16.66
C LEU A 179 11.02 -11.62 -16.28
N SER A 180 10.90 -11.34 -14.98
CA SER A 180 10.71 -9.98 -14.48
C SER A 180 11.93 -9.08 -14.75
N ASP A 181 13.12 -9.65 -14.71
CA ASP A 181 14.37 -8.95 -15.01
C ASP A 181 14.56 -8.71 -16.52
N GLU A 182 14.21 -9.67 -17.36
CA GLU A 182 14.19 -9.48 -18.82
C GLU A 182 13.17 -8.41 -19.24
N TYR A 183 11.96 -8.41 -18.67
CA TYR A 183 10.97 -7.38 -18.94
C TYR A 183 11.44 -5.99 -18.49
N ARG A 184 12.14 -5.91 -17.34
CA ARG A 184 12.76 -4.67 -16.86
C ARG A 184 13.90 -4.17 -17.75
N ARG A 185 14.67 -5.07 -18.39
CA ARG A 185 15.69 -4.70 -19.38
C ARG A 185 15.04 -4.22 -20.68
N SER A 186 14.09 -4.98 -21.21
CA SER A 186 13.42 -4.66 -22.47
C SER A 186 12.59 -3.36 -22.41
N ARG A 187 12.06 -2.99 -21.24
CA ARG A 187 11.38 -1.70 -21.02
C ARG A 187 12.34 -0.51 -20.93
N GLY A 188 13.62 -0.73 -20.62
CA GLY A 188 14.65 0.31 -20.69
C GLY A 188 14.94 0.71 -22.13
N ASP A 189 15.01 -0.27 -23.03
CA ASP A 189 15.29 -0.05 -24.45
C ASP A 189 14.17 0.73 -25.19
N PHE A 190 12.93 0.66 -24.70
CA PHE A 190 11.78 1.36 -25.30
C PHE A 190 11.67 2.85 -24.89
N ILE A 191 12.33 3.25 -23.79
CA ILE A 191 12.27 4.63 -23.28
C ILE A 191 13.42 5.49 -23.82
N ASP A 192 14.54 4.86 -24.22
CA ASP A 192 15.69 5.58 -24.79
C ASP A 192 15.52 5.95 -26.28
N GLU A 193 14.56 5.38 -27.02
CA GLU A 193 14.29 5.77 -28.42
C GLU A 193 13.39 7.02 -28.56
N ASP A 194 12.61 7.39 -27.55
CA ASP A 194 11.54 8.42 -27.68
C ASP A 194 11.85 9.77 -27.02
N LEU A 195 13.07 9.96 -26.50
CA LEU A 195 13.53 11.25 -25.91
C LEU A 195 14.64 11.95 -26.72
N GLY A 196 14.87 11.52 -27.96
CA GLY A 196 15.67 12.26 -28.93
C GLY A 196 14.83 13.31 -29.66
N VAL A 197 15.20 14.58 -29.49
CA VAL A 197 14.74 15.79 -30.23
C VAL A 197 13.60 16.58 -29.56
N TYR A 198 13.99 17.49 -28.65
CA TYR A 198 13.43 18.84 -28.63
C TYR A 198 14.59 19.83 -28.68
N ASP A 199 14.78 20.43 -29.86
CA ASP A 199 15.67 21.56 -30.11
C ASP A 199 15.26 22.76 -29.23
N GLU A 200 16.19 23.24 -28.41
CA GLU A 200 16.19 24.62 -27.93
C GLU A 200 16.68 25.50 -29.08
N ASP A 201 15.77 26.19 -29.78
CA ASP A 201 16.05 27.45 -30.50
C ASP A 201 14.74 28.03 -31.08
N LEU A 202 14.00 28.82 -30.29
CA LEU A 202 13.17 29.90 -30.84
C LEU A 202 12.69 30.87 -29.73
N VAL A 203 13.50 31.88 -29.41
CA VAL A 203 12.98 33.17 -28.89
C VAL A 203 13.70 34.30 -29.62
N VAL A 204 12.89 35.10 -30.31
CA VAL A 204 13.24 36.38 -30.99
C VAL A 204 13.55 37.46 -29.97
#